data_AF-A0A2V8DJ80-F1
#
_entry.id   AF-A0A2V8DJ80-F1
#
_cell.length_a   1.000
_cell.length_b   1.000
_cell.length_c   1.000
_cell.angle_alpha   90.00
_cell.angle_beta   90.00
_cell.angle_gamma   90.00
#
_symmetry.space_group_name_H-M   'P 1'
#
loop_
_entity.id
_entity.type
_entity.pdbx_description
1 polymer ?
#
loop_
_entity_poly.entity_id
_entity_poly.type
_entity_poly.pdbx_seq_one_letter_code
_entity_poly.pdbx_strand_id
1 'polypeptide(L)' 'MVSDPAQTAALRPRIIDALRKVFDPELPVNIYELGLVYDVIVDRSATVGIRMTLTAPACPAAQSLP' A
#
# COMPACT_ATOMS: atom_id res chain seq x y z
N MET A 1 1.92 -17.40 -3.04
CA MET A 1 0.75 -16.61 -2.62
C MET A 1 -0.29 -16.73 -3.73
N VAL A 2 -1.44 -17.35 -3.47
CA VAL A 2 -2.52 -17.48 -4.45
C VAL A 2 -3.52 -16.36 -4.18
N SER A 3 -3.66 -15.44 -5.12
CA SER A 3 -4.61 -14.32 -5.00
C SER A 3 -6.05 -14.83 -5.04
N ASP A 4 -6.89 -14.24 -4.19
CA ASP A 4 -8.33 -14.47 -4.17
C ASP A 4 -9.05 -13.16 -4.57
N PRO A 5 -9.65 -13.10 -5.78
CA PRO A 5 -10.32 -11.90 -6.26
C PRO A 5 -11.49 -11.44 -5.39
N ALA A 6 -12.23 -12.37 -4.77
CA ALA A 6 -13.40 -12.06 -3.96
C ALA A 6 -12.98 -11.43 -2.63
N GLN A 7 -11.96 -12.00 -1.98
CA GLN A 7 -11.33 -11.43 -0.78
C GLN A 7 -10.71 -10.07 -1.08
N THR A 8 -10.01 -9.96 -2.21
CA THR A 8 -9.40 -8.70 -2.64
C THR A 8 -10.47 -7.62 -2.81
N ALA A 9 -11.57 -7.89 -3.51
CA ALA A 9 -12.66 -6.92 -3.70
C ALA A 9 -13.30 -6.50 -2.36
N ALA A 10 -13.47 -7.43 -1.42
CA ALA A 10 -14.07 -7.15 -0.11
C ALA A 10 -13.17 -6.28 0.78
N LEU A 11 -11.85 -6.52 0.78
CA LEU A 11 -10.90 -5.84 1.66
C LEU A 11 -10.26 -4.60 1.03
N ARG A 12 -10.23 -4.51 -0.29
CA ARG A 12 -9.69 -3.38 -1.06
C ARG A 12 -10.16 -2.01 -0.55
N PRO A 13 -11.46 -1.73 -0.33
CA PRO A 13 -11.87 -0.41 0.16
C PRO A 13 -11.27 -0.07 1.52
N ARG A 14 -11.21 -1.04 2.45
CA ARG A 14 -10.61 -0.85 3.77
C ARG A 14 -9.10 -0.63 3.69
N ILE A 15 -8.43 -1.34 2.79
CA ILE A 15 -6.99 -1.17 2.54
C ILE A 15 -6.71 0.21 1.96
N ILE A 16 -7.49 0.66 0.97
CA ILE A 16 -7.34 1.99 0.37
C ILE A 16 -7.56 3.09 1.42
N ASP A 17 -8.58 2.97 2.27
CA ASP A 17 -8.83 3.93 3.35
C ASP A 17 -7.69 3.98 4.37
N ALA A 18 -7.02 2.85 4.63
CA ALA A 18 -5.83 2.83 5.46
C ALA A 18 -4.64 3.51 4.76
N LEU A 19 -4.40 3.20 3.48
CA LEU A 19 -3.32 3.79 2.69
C LEU A 19 -3.48 5.31 2.51
N ARG A 20 -4.71 5.81 2.40
CA ARG A 20 -5.02 7.25 2.34
C ARG A 20 -4.65 8.02 3.61
N LYS A 21 -4.53 7.35 4.75
CA LYS A 21 -4.07 7.95 6.01
C LYS A 21 -2.55 8.03 6.11
N VAL A 22 -1.83 7.40 5.19
CA VAL A 22 -0.38 7.45 5.11
C VAL A 22 0.01 8.59 4.17
N PHE A 23 0.63 9.62 4.74
CA PHE A 23 1.08 10.81 4.03
C PHE A 23 2.59 10.77 3.83
N ASP A 24 3.04 11.30 2.70
CA ASP A 24 4.47 11.49 2.46
C ASP A 24 5.01 12.59 3.42
N PRO A 25 6.15 12.37 4.10
CA PRO A 25 6.68 13.36 5.03
C PRO A 25 7.26 14.60 4.35
N GLU A 26 7.57 14.54 3.04
CA GLU A 26 8.11 15.65 2.25
C GLU A 26 7.00 16.41 1.51
N LEU A 27 5.94 15.72 1.09
CA LEU A 27 4.78 16.31 0.41
C LEU A 27 3.49 16.00 1.19
N PRO A 28 2.67 17.00 1.57
CA PRO A 28 1.45 16.80 2.38
C PRO A 28 0.27 16.21 1.57
N VAL A 29 0.55 15.11 0.86
CA VAL A 29 -0.38 14.37 0.00
C VAL A 29 -0.26 12.89 0.35
N ASN A 30 -1.33 12.12 0.11
CA ASN A 30 -1.32 10.70 0.46
C ASN A 30 -0.67 9.84 -0.63
N ILE A 31 -0.08 8.71 -0.20
CA ILE A 31 0.64 7.78 -1.09
C ILE A 31 -0.26 7.11 -2.15
N TYR A 32 -1.58 7.08 -1.89
CA TYR A 32 -2.55 6.48 -2.80
C TYR A 32 -2.89 7.42 -3.96
N GLU A 33 -3.12 8.71 -3.68
CA GLU A 33 -3.40 9.75 -4.68
C GLU A 33 -2.16 10.11 -5.49
N LEU A 34 -0.96 9.98 -4.91
CA LEU A 34 0.30 10.06 -5.65
C LEU A 34 0.49 8.91 -6.66
N GLY A 35 -0.31 7.84 -6.59
CA GLY A 35 -0.17 6.69 -7.48
C GLY A 35 1.05 5.82 -7.17
N LEU A 36 1.55 5.85 -5.92
CA LEU A 36 2.70 5.03 -5.53
C LEU A 36 2.35 3.56 -5.32
N VAL A 37 1.06 3.25 -5.19
CA VAL A 37 0.54 1.90 -5.00
C VAL A 37 0.19 1.31 -6.37
N TYR A 38 0.97 0.33 -6.82
CA TYR A 38 0.78 -0.33 -8.10
C TYR A 38 -0.21 -1.47 -8.04
N ASP A 39 -0.17 -2.27 -6.98
CA ASP A 39 -1.01 -3.45 -6.86
C ASP A 39 -1.33 -3.78 -5.41
N VAL A 40 -2.53 -4.32 -5.19
CA VAL A 40 -3.01 -4.80 -3.89
C VAL A 40 -3.63 -6.17 -4.14
N ILE A 41 -2.97 -7.20 -3.62
CA ILE A 41 -3.40 -8.59 -3.70
C ILE A 41 -3.73 -9.10 -2.31
N VAL A 42 -4.83 -9.84 -2.19
CA VAL A 42 -5.20 -10.52 -0.95
C VAL A 42 -5.25 -12.02 -1.22
N ASP A 43 -4.60 -12.80 -0.37
CA ASP A 43 -4.66 -14.25 -0.43
C ASP A 43 -5.81 -14.84 0.39
N ARG A 44 -6.00 -16.15 0.26
CA ARG A 44 -7.06 -16.88 0.97
C ARG A 44 -6.90 -16.89 2.50
N SER A 45 -5.71 -16.60 3.00
CA SER A 45 -5.40 -16.51 4.42
C SER A 45 -5.59 -15.08 4.96
N ALA A 46 -6.19 -14.18 4.17
CA ALA A 46 -6.33 -12.75 4.45
C ALA A 46 -4.99 -12.01 4.60
N THR A 47 -3.91 -12.55 4.04
CA THR A 47 -2.63 -11.83 3.93
C THR A 47 -2.73 -10.82 2.81
N VAL A 48 -2.41 -9.56 3.11
CA VAL A 48 -2.41 -8.47 2.14
C VAL A 48 -0.99 -8.23 1.63
N GLY A 49 -0.79 -8.43 0.33
CA GLY A 49 0.43 -8.02 -0.38
C GLY A 49 0.19 -6.70 -1.09
N ILE A 50 1.04 -5.70 -0.83
CA ILE A 50 0.96 -4.40 -1.49
C ILE A 50 2.26 -4.18 -2.27
N ARG A 51 2.13 -3.97 -3.59
CA ARG A 51 3.24 -3.55 -4.43
C ARG A 51 3.19 -2.04 -4.54
N MET A 52 4.22 -1.37 -4.03
CA MET A 52 4.35 0.07 -4.07
C MET A 52 5.76 0.50 -4.47
N THR A 53 5.89 1.75 -4.89
CA THR A 53 7.17 2.43 -5.10
C THR A 53 7.36 3.52 -4.05
N LEU A 54 8.61 3.94 -3.83
CA LEU A 54 8.94 5.09 -3.00
C LEU A 54 9.20 6.30 -3.90
N THR A 55 8.69 7.45 -3.48
CA THR A 55 8.88 8.77 -4.11
C THR A 55 10.34 9.23 -4.13
N ALA A 56 11.20 8.66 -3.29
CA ALA A 56 12.61 9.03 -3.19
C ALA A 56 13.54 7.79 -3.18
N PRO A 57 14.55 7.71 -4.07
CA PRO A 57 15.57 6.66 -4.06
C PRO A 57 16.49 6.69 -2.83
N ALA A 58 16.30 7.66 -1.92
CA ALA A 58 17.14 7.91 -0.75
C ALA A 58 16.35 8.38 0.50
N CYS A 59 15.07 7.97 0.67
CA CYS A 59 14.33 8.33 1.89
C CYS A 59 14.91 7.55 3.10
N PRO A 60 15.36 8.22 4.18
CA PRO A 60 15.92 7.55 5.37
C PRO A 60 14.90 6.65 6.09
N ALA A 61 13.60 6.76 5.79
CA ALA A 61 12.55 5.92 6.36
C ALA A 61 12.65 4.43 5.93
N ALA A 62 13.25 4.13 4.77
CA ALA A 62 13.45 2.75 4.32
C ALA A 62 14.38 1.93 5.24
N GLN A 63 15.22 2.61 6.03
CA GLN A 63 16.10 1.98 7.03
C GLN A 63 15.43 1.80 8.41
N SER A 64 14.22 2.33 8.60
CA SER A 64 13.50 2.31 9.89
C SER A 64 12.37 1.30 9.96
N LEU A 65 12.12 0.52 8.90
CA LEU A 65 11.18 -0.59 8.93
C LEU A 65 11.85 -1.82 9.57
N PRO A 66 11.40 -2.28 10.76
CA PRO A 66 11.84 -3.55 11.33
C PRO A 66 11.29 -4.75 10.54
#